data_AF-A0A935NIP3-F1
#
_entry.id   AF-A0A935NIP3-F1
#
_cell.length_a   1.000
_cell.length_b   1.000
_cell.length_c   1.000
_cell.angle_alpha   90.00
_cell.angle_beta   90.00
_cell.angle_gamma   90.00
#
_symmetry.space_group_name_H-M   'P 1'
#
loop_
_entity.id
_entity.type
_entity.pdbx_description
1 polymer ?
#
loop_
_entity_poly.entity_id
_entity_poly.type
_entity_poly.pdbx_seq_one_letter_code
_entity_poly.pdbx_strand_id
1 'polypeptide(L)'
;MPKISESEILTILIFYHYSGYKCFEYYYKALVLNDLKTYFPTAPSYNYFIELIERVALPMSILAKLTCQQAEKTGIYYIDAKALPV
;
A
#
# COMPACT_ATOMS: atom_id res chain seq x y z
N MET A 1 -8.94 11.74 -17.33
CA MET A 1 -8.16 11.30 -16.14
C MET A 1 -7.95 9.80 -16.26
N PRO A 2 -6.71 9.29 -16.11
CA PRO A 2 -6.49 7.86 -16.01
C PRO A 2 -7.31 7.32 -14.83
N LYS A 3 -8.14 6.30 -15.08
CA LYS A 3 -8.89 5.60 -14.04
C LYS A 3 -8.12 4.33 -13.71
N ILE A 4 -7.33 4.38 -12.65
CA ILE A 4 -6.79 3.17 -12.00
C ILE A 4 -7.93 2.52 -11.19
N SER A 5 -8.01 1.20 -11.22
CA SER A 5 -9.03 0.45 -10.47
C SER A 5 -8.66 0.30 -9.00
N GLU A 6 -9.66 0.05 -8.13
CA GLU A 6 -9.42 -0.23 -6.71
C GLU A 6 -8.54 -1.46 -6.50
N SER A 7 -8.70 -2.50 -7.33
CA SER A 7 -7.85 -3.69 -7.31
C SER A 7 -6.38 -3.39 -7.63
N GLU A 8 -6.11 -2.49 -8.57
CA GLU A 8 -4.73 -2.06 -8.88
C GLU A 8 -4.14 -1.24 -7.73
N ILE A 9 -4.91 -0.33 -7.13
CA ILE A 9 -4.47 0.44 -5.94
C ILE A 9 -4.11 -0.52 -4.81
N LEU A 10 -5.00 -1.47 -4.49
CA LEU A 10 -4.76 -2.51 -3.48
C LEU A 10 -3.51 -3.33 -3.79
N THR A 11 -3.34 -3.76 -5.04
CA THR A 11 -2.18 -4.56 -5.46
C THR A 11 -0.88 -3.79 -5.23
N ILE A 12 -0.84 -2.51 -5.60
CA ILE A 12 0.33 -1.65 -5.39
C ILE A 12 0.64 -1.48 -3.89
N LEU A 13 -0.38 -1.26 -3.05
CA LEU A 13 -0.21 -1.10 -1.61
C LEU A 13 0.26 -2.39 -0.93
N ILE A 14 -0.31 -3.53 -1.29
CA ILE A 14 0.08 -4.84 -0.75
C ILE A 14 1.51 -5.16 -1.19
N PHE A 15 1.83 -4.97 -2.47
CA PHE A 15 3.16 -5.28 -2.99
C PHE A 15 4.26 -4.42 -2.38
N TYR A 16 3.95 -3.18 -1.96
CA TYR A 16 4.90 -2.35 -1.21
C TYR A 16 5.46 -3.08 0.02
N HIS A 17 4.61 -3.77 0.78
CA HIS A 17 5.02 -4.51 1.99
C HIS A 17 5.94 -5.70 1.67
N TYR A 18 5.87 -6.26 0.47
CA TYR A 18 6.75 -7.35 0.00
C TYR A 18 8.00 -6.85 -0.74
N SER A 19 8.00 -5.59 -1.19
CA SER A 19 9.03 -5.05 -2.06
C SER A 19 10.38 -4.77 -1.37
N GLY A 20 10.40 -4.70 -0.04
CA GLY A 20 11.59 -4.32 0.75
C GLY A 20 11.91 -2.82 0.72
N TYR A 21 11.15 -2.00 -0.01
CA TYR A 21 11.29 -0.55 0.01
C TYR A 21 10.87 0.03 1.37
N LYS A 22 11.65 0.97 1.88
CA LYS A 22 11.35 1.65 3.17
C LYS A 22 10.58 2.97 2.99
N CYS A 23 10.61 3.52 1.79
CA CYS A 23 9.96 4.78 1.45
C CYS A 23 8.94 4.55 0.34
N PHE A 24 7.67 4.81 0.63
CA PHE A 24 6.58 4.57 -0.31
C PHE A 24 6.68 5.45 -1.57
N GLU A 25 7.08 6.71 -1.43
CA GLU A 25 7.26 7.60 -2.58
C GLU A 25 8.35 7.08 -3.53
N TYR A 26 9.47 6.61 -2.98
CA TYR A 26 10.55 6.04 -3.79
C TYR A 26 10.11 4.74 -4.47
N TYR A 27 9.43 3.84 -3.76
CA TYR A 27 8.81 2.64 -4.33
C TYR A 27 7.89 2.99 -5.50
N TYR A 28 6.97 3.94 -5.30
CA TYR A 28 5.99 4.29 -6.30
C TYR A 28 6.65 4.90 -7.55
N LYS A 29 7.54 5.88 -7.36
CA LYS A 29 8.18 6.57 -8.48
C LYS A 29 9.22 5.71 -9.19
N ALA A 30 10.01 4.92 -8.47
CA ALA A 30 11.11 4.14 -9.03
C ALA A 30 10.62 2.84 -9.65
N LEU A 31 9.70 2.13 -9.00
CA LEU A 31 9.24 0.80 -9.43
C LEU A 31 7.90 0.86 -10.15
N VAL A 32 6.86 1.44 -9.53
CA VAL A 32 5.49 1.40 -10.09
C VAL A 32 5.39 2.18 -11.39
N LEU A 33 5.94 3.40 -11.43
CA LEU A 33 5.88 4.28 -12.60
C LEU A 33 6.92 3.97 -13.69
N ASN A 34 7.93 3.14 -13.40
CA ASN A 34 8.94 2.73 -14.39
C ASN A 34 8.81 1.25 -14.73
N ASP A 35 9.38 0.36 -13.91
CA ASP A 35 9.51 -1.06 -14.21
C ASP A 35 8.15 -1.76 -14.34
N LEU A 36 7.14 -1.32 -13.57
CA LEU A 36 5.79 -1.89 -13.59
C LEU A 36 4.80 -1.11 -14.45
N LYS A 37 5.26 -0.13 -15.24
CA LYS A 37 4.38 0.72 -16.06
C LYS A 37 3.54 -0.06 -17.07
N THR A 38 4.02 -1.21 -17.55
CA THR A 38 3.27 -2.09 -18.44
C THR A 38 2.10 -2.79 -17.75
N TYR A 39 2.23 -3.06 -16.44
CA TYR A 39 1.17 -3.65 -15.63
C TYR A 39 0.16 -2.61 -15.13
N PHE A 40 0.64 -1.38 -14.89
CA PHE A 40 -0.20 -0.26 -14.43
C PHE A 40 -0.11 0.92 -15.42
N PRO A 41 -0.59 0.76 -16.67
CA PRO A 41 -0.42 1.77 -17.73
C PRO A 41 -1.15 3.09 -17.43
N THR A 42 -2.16 3.04 -16.56
CA THR A 42 -2.96 4.20 -16.12
C THR A 42 -2.58 4.67 -14.71
N ALA A 43 -1.44 4.22 -14.17
CA ALA A 43 -0.97 4.68 -12.86
C ALA A 43 -0.83 6.22 -12.83
N PRO A 44 -1.46 6.90 -11.87
CA PRO A 44 -1.40 8.36 -11.79
C PRO A 44 -0.07 8.87 -11.23
N SER A 45 0.06 10.19 -11.12
CA SER A 45 1.18 10.77 -10.36
C SER A 45 1.10 10.36 -8.89
N TYR A 46 2.25 10.38 -8.21
CA TYR A 46 2.35 10.02 -6.79
C TYR A 46 1.34 10.77 -5.90
N ASN A 47 1.25 12.10 -6.02
CA ASN A 47 0.35 12.89 -5.18
C ASN A 47 -1.12 12.49 -5.39
N TYR A 48 -1.54 12.31 -6.64
CA TYR A 48 -2.90 11.87 -6.92
C TYR A 48 -3.12 10.42 -6.46
N PHE A 49 -2.12 9.55 -6.57
CA PHE A 49 -2.21 8.19 -6.01
C PHE A 49 -2.44 8.22 -4.49
N ILE A 50 -1.76 9.08 -3.74
CA ILE A 50 -1.97 9.23 -2.30
C ILE A 50 -3.43 9.61 -1.98
N GLU A 51 -4.01 10.55 -2.73
CA GLU A 51 -5.43 10.92 -2.59
C GLU A 51 -6.38 9.76 -2.88
N LEU A 52 -5.99 8.81 -3.74
CA LEU A 52 -6.80 7.64 -4.09
C LEU A 52 -6.76 6.52 -3.04
N ILE A 53 -5.76 6.50 -2.16
CA ILE A 53 -5.60 5.43 -1.14
C ILE A 53 -6.84 5.32 -0.25
N GLU A 54 -7.50 6.45 0.07
CA GLU A 54 -8.69 6.48 0.91
C GLU A 54 -9.84 5.61 0.36
N ARG A 55 -9.95 5.47 -0.97
CA ARG A 55 -10.99 4.66 -1.63
C ARG A 55 -10.90 3.19 -1.24
N VAL A 56 -9.70 2.70 -0.93
CA VAL A 56 -9.45 1.30 -0.60
C VAL A 56 -9.13 1.08 0.88
N ALA A 57 -9.36 2.08 1.74
CA ALA A 57 -9.09 1.98 3.17
C ALA A 57 -9.89 0.84 3.83
N LEU A 58 -11.17 0.69 3.47
CA LEU A 58 -12.02 -0.38 4.00
C LEU A 58 -11.51 -1.78 3.59
N PRO A 59 -11.32 -2.12 2.31
CA PRO A 59 -10.81 -3.43 1.93
C PRO A 59 -9.40 -3.71 2.49
N MET A 60 -8.52 -2.70 2.59
CA MET A 60 -7.22 -2.84 3.26
C MET A 60 -7.37 -3.22 4.74
N SER A 61 -8.29 -2.57 5.47
CA SER A 61 -8.53 -2.87 6.89
C SER A 61 -9.08 -4.30 7.10
N ILE A 62 -9.95 -4.76 6.18
CA ILE A 62 -10.49 -6.12 6.21
C ILE A 62 -9.36 -7.12 5.97
N LEU A 63 -8.52 -6.89 4.96
CA LEU A 63 -7.36 -7.74 4.66
C LEU A 63 -6.41 -7.81 5.86
N ALA A 64 -6.06 -6.68 6.46
CA ALA A 64 -5.19 -6.62 7.63
C ALA A 64 -5.79 -7.43 8.79
N LYS A 65 -7.09 -7.26 9.07
CA LYS A 65 -7.79 -8.02 10.13
C LYS A 65 -7.76 -9.51 9.86
N LEU A 66 -8.09 -9.95 8.65
CA LEU A 66 -8.10 -11.37 8.28
C LEU A 66 -6.70 -11.99 8.40
N THR A 67 -5.68 -11.27 7.95
CA THR A 67 -4.28 -11.71 8.05
C THR A 67 -3.85 -11.85 9.51
N CYS A 68 -4.16 -10.87 10.35
CA CYS A 68 -3.88 -10.94 11.79
C CYS A 68 -4.64 -12.06 12.50
N GLN A 69 -5.87 -12.37 12.07
CA GLN A 69 -6.66 -13.47 12.65
C GLN A 69 -6.06 -14.86 12.36
N GLN A 70 -5.28 -14.99 11.29
CA GLN A 70 -4.57 -16.22 10.93
C GLN A 70 -3.24 -16.39 11.68
N ALA A 71 -2.76 -15.34 12.36
CA ALA A 71 -1.51 -15.41 13.12
C ALA A 71 -1.65 -16.30 14.37
N GLU A 72 -0.54 -16.91 14.78
CA GLU A 72 -0.47 -17.69 16.02
C GLU A 72 -0.75 -16.79 17.23
N LYS A 73 -1.64 -17.25 18.12
CA LYS A 73 -2.05 -16.51 19.30
C LYS A 73 -1.07 -16.75 20.46
N THR A 74 0.09 -16.11 20.39
CA THR A 74 1.17 -16.25 21.40
C THR A 74 0.86 -15.59 22.74
N GLY A 75 -0.16 -14.71 22.80
CA GLY A 75 -0.45 -13.87 23.96
C GLY A 75 0.45 -12.63 24.08
N ILE A 76 1.39 -12.45 23.14
CA ILE A 76 2.32 -11.31 23.10
C ILE A 76 2.09 -10.57 21.77
N TYR A 77 1.73 -9.29 21.84
CA TYR A 77 1.43 -8.47 20.67
C TYR A 77 2.20 -7.15 20.75
N TYR A 78 2.77 -6.70 19.63
CA TYR A 78 3.52 -5.46 19.53
C TYR A 78 2.77 -4.45 18.67
N ILE A 79 2.72 -3.20 19.13
CA ILE A 79 2.23 -2.06 18.36
C ILE A 79 3.35 -1.03 18.36
N ASP A 80 3.89 -0.71 17.19
CA ASP A 80 4.89 0.34 17.02
C ASP A 80 4.22 1.60 16.49
N ALA A 81 4.48 2.73 17.13
CA ALA A 81 4.01 4.04 16.71
C ALA A 81 5.21 4.93 16.44
N LYS A 82 5.28 5.51 15.24
CA LYS A 82 6.29 6.53 14.95
C LYS A 82 5.99 7.78 15.79
N ALA A 83 6.92 8.18 16.64
CA ALA A 83 6.80 9.42 17.40
C ALA A 83 6.57 10.62 16.46
N LEU A 84 5.56 11.43 16.78
CA LEU A 84 5.38 12.72 16.10
C LEU A 84 6.52 13.65 16.56
N PRO A 85 7.22 14.33 15.62
CA PRO A 85 8.21 15.32 16.01
C PRO A 85 7.52 16.46 16.77
N VAL A 86 8.04 16.78 17.96
CA VAL A 86 7.70 17.98 18.75
C VAL A 86 8.56 19.16 18.32
#